data_AF-X0QL91-F1
#
_entry.id   AF-X0QL91-F1
#
_cell.length_a   1.000
_cell.length_b   1.000
_cell.length_c   1.000
_cell.angle_alpha   90.00
_cell.angle_beta   90.00
_cell.angle_gamma   90.00
#
_symmetry.space_group_name_H-M   'P 1'
#
loop_
_entity.id
_entity.type
_entity.pdbx_description
1 polymer ?
#
loop_
_entity_poly.entity_id
_entity_poly.type
_entity_poly.pdbx_seq_one_letter_code
_entity_poly.pdbx_strand_id
1 'polypeptide(L)'
;MYLIPVSTNLRFFMVLAILFSIAIPLILFPEQGKAWVGIARSFVVDNFGFAYLAFGVLAMMFVIYIVISDIGKIKLGRPEETPEFSDSSWASMLFCGGIGASILYWGLIEWAYYYQGPPFNLPGGSPDAIRWATTYGIFHWVLSLGLST
;
A
#
# COMPACT_ATOMS: atom_id res chain seq x y z
N MET A 1 7.45 -6.37 -36.07
CA MET A 1 8.65 -5.98 -35.30
C MET A 1 8.46 -4.53 -34.87
N TYR A 2 7.83 -4.32 -33.71
CA TYR A 2 7.56 -2.97 -33.19
C TYR A 2 8.90 -2.38 -32.73
N LEU A 3 9.32 -1.26 -33.32
CA LEU A 3 10.50 -0.51 -32.89
C LEU A 3 10.21 0.02 -31.49
N ILE A 4 10.80 -0.59 -30.47
CA ILE A 4 10.77 -0.06 -29.11
C ILE A 4 11.42 1.33 -29.18
N PRO A 5 10.72 2.42 -28.84
CA PRO A 5 11.30 3.76 -28.93
C PRO A 5 12.55 3.82 -28.05
N VAL A 6 13.63 4.43 -28.55
CA VAL A 6 14.95 4.52 -27.88
C VAL A 6 14.84 5.03 -26.43
N SER A 7 13.82 5.84 -26.12
CA SER A 7 13.52 6.32 -24.76
C SER A 7 13.16 5.21 -23.77
N THR A 8 12.60 4.08 -24.22
CA THR A 8 12.29 2.92 -23.38
C THR A 8 13.55 2.18 -22.95
N ASN A 9 14.56 2.09 -23.81
CA ASN A 9 15.84 1.48 -23.48
C ASN A 9 16.57 2.31 -22.41
N LEU A 10 16.58 3.64 -22.53
CA LEU A 10 17.19 4.51 -21.53
C LEU A 10 16.50 4.40 -20.16
N ARG A 11 15.16 4.42 -20.11
CA ARG A 11 14.41 4.24 -18.86
C ARG A 11 14.73 2.90 -18.19
N PHE A 12 14.80 1.83 -18.98
CA PHE A 12 15.12 0.50 -18.48
C PHE A 12 16.50 0.45 -17.81
N PHE A 13 17.55 0.91 -18.50
CA PHE A 13 18.91 0.91 -17.95
C PHE A 13 19.07 1.86 -16.77
N MET A 14 18.36 3.00 -16.77
CA MET A 14 18.38 3.93 -15.65
C MET A 14 17.77 3.32 -14.38
N VAL A 15 16.64 2.62 -14.49
CA VAL A 15 16.02 1.94 -13.34
C VAL A 15 16.93 0.83 -12.82
N LEU A 16 17.54 0.02 -13.70
CA LEU A 16 18.50 -1.00 -13.29
C LEU A 16 19.73 -0.40 -12.60
N ALA A 17 20.27 0.70 -13.12
CA ALA A 17 21.41 1.38 -12.52
C ALA A 17 21.09 1.86 -11.10
N ILE A 18 19.92 2.48 -10.90
CA ILE A 18 19.46 2.92 -9.57
C ILE A 18 19.29 1.71 -8.65
N LEU A 19 18.60 0.66 -9.11
CA LEU A 19 18.38 -0.55 -8.33
C LEU A 19 19.70 -1.16 -7.85
N PHE A 20 20.67 -1.38 -8.75
CA PHE A 20 21.96 -1.97 -8.39
C PHE A 20 22.80 -1.05 -7.52
N SER A 21 22.73 0.27 -7.73
CA SER A 21 23.46 1.24 -6.90
C SER A 21 23.01 1.22 -5.43
N ILE A 22 21.77 0.83 -5.16
CA ILE A 22 21.23 0.70 -3.80
C ILE A 22 21.40 -0.73 -3.29
N ALA A 23 21.06 -1.74 -4.10
CA ALA A 23 21.06 -3.13 -3.68
C ALA A 23 22.47 -3.67 -3.40
N ILE A 24 23.46 -3.38 -4.26
CA ILE A 24 24.81 -3.93 -4.10
C ILE A 24 25.46 -3.47 -2.79
N PRO A 25 25.47 -2.17 -2.42
CA PRO A 25 26.02 -1.76 -1.13
C PRO A 25 25.32 -2.37 0.08
N LEU A 26 23.98 -2.52 0.04
CA LEU A 26 23.23 -3.12 1.14
C LEU A 26 23.57 -4.61 1.34
N ILE A 27 23.86 -5.33 0.25
CA ILE A 27 24.27 -6.74 0.30
C ILE A 27 25.70 -6.87 0.83
N LEU A 28 26.62 -6.00 0.38
CA LEU A 28 28.03 -6.07 0.76
C LEU A 28 28.31 -5.56 2.18
N PHE A 29 27.51 -4.62 2.68
CA PHE A 29 27.70 -3.95 3.97
C PHE A 29 26.41 -3.94 4.81
N PRO A 30 25.94 -5.10 5.31
CA PRO A 30 24.61 -5.23 5.93
C PRO A 30 24.46 -4.44 7.24
N GLU A 31 25.48 -4.40 8.10
CA GLU A 31 25.42 -3.66 9.37
C GLU A 31 25.33 -2.14 9.15
N GLN A 32 26.19 -1.60 8.28
CA GLN A 32 26.11 -0.20 7.90
C GLN A 32 24.80 0.07 7.16
N GLY A 33 24.40 -0.80 6.24
CA GLY A 33 23.15 -0.71 5.50
C GLY A 33 21.93 -0.58 6.41
N LYS A 34 21.85 -1.40 7.47
CA LYS A 34 20.81 -1.29 8.50
C LYS A 34 20.81 0.08 9.18
N ALA A 35 21.98 0.62 9.52
CA ALA A 35 22.10 1.95 10.12
C ALA A 35 21.63 3.07 9.16
N TRP A 36 22.07 3.03 7.89
CA TRP A 36 21.66 4.00 6.86
C TRP A 36 20.16 3.95 6.59
N VAL A 37 19.60 2.75 6.42
CA VAL A 37 18.16 2.54 6.25
C VAL A 37 17.39 3.02 7.47
N GLY A 38 17.92 2.78 8.68
CA GLY A 38 17.33 3.28 9.93
C GLY A 38 17.24 4.81 9.97
N ILE A 39 18.35 5.50 9.64
CA ILE A 39 18.39 6.98 9.58
C ILE A 39 17.41 7.50 8.53
N ALA A 40 17.41 6.93 7.33
CA ALA A 40 16.50 7.32 6.26
C ALA A 40 15.03 7.10 6.66
N ARG A 41 14.72 5.95 7.27
CA ARG A 41 13.38 5.64 7.79
C ARG A 41 12.95 6.66 8.84
N SER A 42 13.77 6.94 9.85
CA SER A 42 13.45 7.93 10.88
C SER A 42 13.23 9.32 10.27
N PHE A 43 14.11 9.76 9.37
CA PHE A 43 13.93 11.03 8.67
C PHE A 43 12.58 11.12 7.95
N VAL A 44 12.19 10.07 7.20
CA VAL A 44 10.91 10.04 6.49
C VAL A 44 9.72 10.01 7.46
N VAL A 45 9.76 9.15 8.48
CA VAL A 45 8.66 9.01 9.46
C VAL A 45 8.47 10.30 10.25
N ASP A 46 9.55 10.90 10.76
CA ASP A 46 9.47 12.05 11.65
C ASP A 46 9.06 13.33 10.91
N ASN A 47 9.48 13.50 9.65
CA ASN A 47 9.18 14.71 8.87
C ASN A 47 7.95 14.58 7.97
N PHE A 48 7.66 13.38 7.44
CA PHE A 48 6.61 13.16 6.45
C PHE A 48 5.48 12.23 6.93
N GLY A 49 5.57 11.69 8.15
CA GLY A 49 4.53 10.80 8.70
C GLY A 49 3.15 11.45 8.74
N PHE A 50 3.07 12.73 9.12
CA PHE A 50 1.81 13.48 9.07
C PHE A 50 1.28 13.61 7.65
N ALA A 51 2.13 13.98 6.68
CA ALA A 51 1.74 14.12 5.28
C ALA A 51 1.24 12.78 4.70
N TYR A 52 1.87 11.68 5.07
CA TYR A 52 1.45 10.33 4.70
C TYR A 52 0.03 10.01 5.21
N LEU A 53 -0.24 10.27 6.50
CA LEU A 53 -1.57 10.05 7.09
C LEU A 53 -2.63 10.98 6.48
N ALA A 54 -2.30 12.27 6.30
CA ALA A 54 -3.20 13.25 5.70
C ALA A 54 -3.55 12.85 4.26
N PHE A 55 -2.58 12.38 3.48
CA PHE A 55 -2.82 11.91 2.12
C PHE A 55 -3.79 10.71 2.10
N GLY A 56 -3.65 9.75 3.02
CA GLY A 56 -4.58 8.63 3.12
C GLY A 56 -6.02 9.08 3.40
N VAL A 57 -6.21 10.00 4.34
CA VAL A 57 -7.54 10.57 4.65
C VAL A 57 -8.09 11.36 3.47
N LEU A 58 -7.26 12.16 2.78
CA LEU A 58 -7.66 12.93 1.61
C LEU A 58 -8.05 12.03 0.43
N ALA A 59 -7.31 10.95 0.19
CA ALA A 59 -7.65 9.96 -0.83
C ALA A 59 -9.00 9.30 -0.53
N MET A 60 -9.27 8.93 0.72
CA MET A 60 -10.58 8.40 1.13
C MET A 60 -11.71 9.39 0.88
N MET A 61 -11.56 10.64 1.32
CA MET A 61 -12.55 11.67 1.07
C MET A 61 -12.74 11.92 -0.43
N PHE A 62 -11.67 11.85 -1.22
CA PHE A 62 -11.72 12.01 -2.67
C PHE A 62 -12.51 10.88 -3.34
N VAL A 63 -12.27 9.60 -3.01
CA VAL A 63 -13.05 8.50 -3.57
C VAL A 63 -14.52 8.57 -3.16
N ILE A 64 -14.80 8.86 -1.88
CA ILE A 64 -16.18 9.07 -1.41
C ILE A 64 -16.85 10.21 -2.19
N TYR A 65 -16.14 11.33 -2.39
CA TYR A 65 -16.61 12.45 -3.19
C TYR A 65 -16.95 12.04 -4.63
N ILE A 66 -16.07 11.26 -5.29
CA ILE A 66 -16.33 10.75 -6.64
C ILE A 66 -17.62 9.91 -6.65
N VAL A 67 -17.79 8.99 -5.70
CA VAL A 67 -18.97 8.11 -5.62
C VAL A 67 -20.29 8.89 -5.44
N ILE A 68 -20.31 9.94 -4.62
CA ILE A 68 -21.54 10.72 -4.34
C ILE A 68 -21.80 11.82 -5.37
N SER A 69 -20.78 12.30 -6.06
CA SER A 69 -20.89 13.38 -7.04
C SER A 69 -21.38 12.88 -8.40
N ASP A 70 -21.72 13.82 -9.29
CA ASP A 70 -22.07 13.49 -10.67
C ASP A 70 -20.90 12.89 -11.46
N ILE A 71 -19.66 13.05 -10.98
CA ILE A 71 -18.46 12.47 -11.60
C ILE A 71 -18.51 10.93 -11.54
N GLY A 72 -19.00 10.35 -10.44
CA GLY A 72 -19.13 8.90 -10.29
C GLY A 72 -20.14 8.25 -11.25
N LYS A 73 -21.01 9.05 -11.88
CA LYS A 73 -21.97 8.59 -12.90
C LYS A 73 -21.35 8.53 -14.29
N ILE A 74 -20.13 9.07 -14.46
CA ILE A 74 -19.43 9.06 -15.75
C ILE A 74 -18.96 7.65 -16.04
N LYS A 75 -19.39 7.14 -17.19
CA LYS A 75 -18.94 5.85 -17.72
C LYS A 75 -17.50 5.94 -18.20
N LEU A 76 -16.65 5.02 -17.74
CA LEU A 76 -15.27 4.87 -18.19
C LEU A 76 -15.21 4.08 -19.50
N GLY A 77 -15.57 4.73 -20.60
CA GLY A 77 -15.64 4.13 -21.94
C GLY A 77 -16.52 4.97 -22.85
N ARG A 78 -16.79 4.51 -24.06
CA ARG A 78 -17.72 5.20 -24.96
C ARG A 78 -19.17 5.00 -24.50
N PRO A 79 -20.11 5.93 -24.79
CA PRO A 79 -21.52 5.81 -24.39
C PRO A 79 -22.18 4.48 -24.79
N GLU A 80 -21.77 3.91 -25.93
CA GLU A 80 -22.29 2.68 -26.52
C GLU A 80 -21.60 1.38 -26.07
N GLU A 81 -20.43 1.45 -25.42
CA GLU A 81 -19.67 0.24 -25.03
C GLU A 81 -20.31 -0.52 -23.86
N THR A 82 -20.41 -1.84 -23.92
CA THR A 82 -20.86 -2.64 -22.77
C THR A 82 -19.68 -3.09 -21.91
N PRO A 83 -19.87 -3.38 -20.61
CA PRO A 83 -18.81 -4.00 -19.80
C PRO A 83 -18.24 -5.25 -20.47
N GLU A 84 -16.91 -5.36 -20.53
CA GLU A 84 -16.22 -6.50 -21.15
C GLU A 84 -16.32 -7.77 -20.28
N PHE A 85 -16.42 -7.59 -18.96
CA PHE A 85 -16.53 -8.67 -17.98
C PHE A 85 -17.87 -8.59 -17.25
N SER A 86 -18.41 -9.73 -16.83
CA SER A 86 -19.55 -9.78 -15.92
C SER A 86 -19.17 -9.22 -14.54
N ASP A 87 -20.14 -8.73 -13.78
CA ASP A 87 -19.91 -8.18 -12.44
C ASP A 87 -19.17 -9.16 -11.51
N SER A 88 -19.49 -10.45 -11.61
CA SER A 88 -18.81 -11.51 -10.84
C SER A 88 -17.36 -11.72 -11.25
N SER A 89 -17.06 -11.69 -12.55
CA SER A 89 -15.69 -11.80 -13.06
C SER A 89 -14.88 -10.56 -12.68
N TRP A 90 -15.46 -9.38 -12.81
CA TRP A 90 -14.85 -8.12 -12.43
C TRP A 90 -14.52 -8.08 -10.93
N ALA A 91 -15.46 -8.46 -10.06
CA ALA A 91 -15.23 -8.54 -8.62
C ALA A 91 -14.12 -9.55 -8.27
N SER A 92 -14.07 -10.68 -8.99
CA SER A 92 -13.02 -11.68 -8.82
C SER A 92 -11.64 -11.14 -9.24
N MET A 93 -11.58 -10.35 -10.32
CA MET A 93 -10.34 -9.69 -10.76
C MET A 93 -9.83 -8.68 -9.74
N LEU A 94 -10.72 -7.87 -9.14
CA LEU A 94 -10.35 -6.95 -8.06
C LEU A 94 -9.79 -7.69 -6.84
N PHE A 95 -10.45 -8.78 -6.43
CA PHE A 95 -10.00 -9.60 -5.32
C PHE A 95 -8.61 -10.21 -5.59
N CYS A 96 -8.39 -10.79 -6.77
CA CYS A 96 -7.11 -11.39 -7.15
C CYS A 96 -6.01 -10.34 -7.37
N GLY A 97 -6.34 -9.15 -7.88
CA GLY A 97 -5.39 -8.06 -8.09
C GLY A 97 -4.98 -7.37 -6.78
N GLY A 98 -5.90 -7.31 -5.81
CA GLY A 98 -5.68 -6.67 -4.51
C GLY A 98 -4.96 -7.52 -3.47
N ILE A 99 -4.99 -8.85 -3.61
CA ILE A 99 -4.43 -9.77 -2.63
C ILE A 99 -3.01 -10.19 -3.03
N GLY A 100 -2.02 -9.66 -2.30
CA GLY A 100 -0.62 -10.06 -2.41
C GLY A 100 -0.17 -11.04 -1.33
N ALA A 101 1.04 -11.58 -1.47
CA ALA A 101 1.68 -12.47 -0.48
C ALA A 101 1.78 -11.84 0.92
N SER A 102 1.77 -10.51 1.03
CA SER A 102 1.79 -9.78 2.30
C SER A 102 0.57 -10.07 3.17
N ILE A 103 -0.63 -10.26 2.59
CA ILE A 103 -1.84 -10.52 3.39
C ILE A 103 -1.79 -11.91 4.04
N LEU A 104 -1.15 -12.89 3.38
CA LEU A 104 -0.97 -14.23 3.93
C LEU A 104 -0.01 -14.23 5.12
N TYR A 105 0.99 -13.36 5.11
CA TYR A 105 1.91 -13.19 6.23
C TYR A 105 1.26 -12.37 7.36
N TRP A 106 0.87 -11.13 7.06
CA TRP A 106 0.39 -10.17 8.06
C TRP A 106 -0.99 -10.51 8.59
N GLY A 107 -1.90 -11.05 7.76
CA GLY A 107 -3.22 -11.47 8.22
C GLY A 107 -3.19 -12.54 9.31
N LEU A 108 -2.10 -13.33 9.39
CA LEU A 108 -1.93 -14.35 10.43
C LEU A 108 -1.27 -13.83 11.71
N ILE A 109 -0.36 -12.85 11.62
CA ILE A 109 0.51 -12.46 12.74
C ILE A 109 0.26 -11.04 13.28
N GLU A 110 -0.33 -10.14 12.50
CA GLU A 110 -0.43 -8.72 12.84
C GLU A 110 -1.17 -8.49 14.16
N TRP A 111 -2.26 -9.22 14.42
CA TRP A 111 -2.99 -9.15 15.68
C TRP A 111 -2.10 -9.44 16.90
N ALA A 112 -1.14 -10.37 16.78
CA ALA A 112 -0.25 -10.73 17.87
C ALA A 112 0.72 -9.59 18.21
N TYR A 113 1.17 -8.84 17.19
CA TYR A 113 1.97 -7.64 17.39
C TYR A 113 1.19 -6.57 18.16
N TYR A 114 -0.09 -6.34 17.84
CA TYR A 114 -0.91 -5.37 18.57
C TYR A 114 -1.30 -5.85 19.97
N TYR A 115 -1.41 -7.15 20.19
CA TYR A 115 -1.67 -7.67 21.52
C TYR A 115 -0.45 -7.50 22.45
N GLN A 116 0.76 -7.67 21.92
CA GLN A 116 2.01 -7.55 22.67
C GLN A 116 2.49 -6.09 22.81
N GLY A 117 2.32 -5.29 21.76
CA GLY A 117 2.68 -3.88 21.70
C GLY A 117 1.50 -3.02 21.22
N PRO A 118 0.44 -2.87 22.04
CA PRO A 118 -0.75 -2.13 21.64
C PRO A 118 -0.47 -0.64 21.45
N PRO A 119 -1.29 0.05 20.64
CA PRO A 119 -1.25 1.50 20.50
C PRO A 119 -1.61 2.21 21.81
N PHE A 120 -1.41 3.53 21.85
CA PHE A 120 -1.80 4.40 22.97
C PHE A 120 -1.12 4.08 24.30
N ASN A 121 0.07 3.47 24.24
CA ASN A 121 0.90 3.15 25.40
C ASN A 121 0.20 2.24 26.43
N LEU A 122 -0.70 1.37 25.94
CA LEU A 122 -1.38 0.37 26.76
C LEU A 122 -0.41 -0.77 27.15
N PRO A 123 -0.64 -1.46 28.28
CA PRO A 123 0.14 -2.65 28.62
C PRO A 123 -0.17 -3.80 27.65
N GLY A 124 0.87 -4.42 27.10
CA GLY A 124 0.74 -5.66 26.33
C GLY A 124 0.12 -6.78 27.15
N GLY A 125 -0.64 -7.66 26.51
CA GLY A 125 -1.32 -8.77 27.18
C GLY A 125 -2.58 -8.39 27.98
N SER A 126 -2.97 -7.10 27.97
CA SER A 126 -4.12 -6.62 28.73
C SER A 126 -5.46 -6.87 28.01
N PRO A 127 -6.59 -6.83 28.74
CA PRO A 127 -7.93 -6.89 28.13
C PRO A 127 -8.21 -5.77 27.11
N ASP A 128 -7.57 -4.61 27.24
CA ASP A 128 -7.72 -3.54 26.25
C ASP A 128 -6.80 -3.73 25.05
N ALA A 129 -5.63 -4.36 25.22
CA ALA A 129 -4.75 -4.70 24.11
C ALA A 129 -5.42 -5.64 23.11
N ILE A 130 -6.18 -6.64 23.58
CA ILE A 130 -6.88 -7.57 22.68
C ILE A 130 -8.01 -6.88 21.88
N ARG A 131 -8.66 -5.86 22.45
CA ARG A 131 -9.69 -5.07 21.76
C ARG A 131 -9.10 -4.23 20.62
N TRP A 132 -7.92 -3.66 20.82
CA TRP A 132 -7.22 -2.94 19.76
C TRP A 132 -6.62 -3.89 18.73
N ALA A 133 -6.13 -5.05 19.15
CA ALA A 133 -5.55 -6.05 18.25
C ALA A 133 -6.52 -6.55 17.18
N THR A 134 -7.81 -6.66 17.50
CA THR A 134 -8.84 -7.09 16.54
C THR A 134 -9.31 -5.97 15.61
N THR A 135 -9.08 -4.70 15.95
CA THR A 135 -9.60 -3.54 15.19
C THR A 135 -8.53 -2.87 14.33
N TYR A 136 -7.28 -2.83 14.78
CA TYR A 136 -6.20 -2.15 14.05
C TYR A 136 -5.88 -2.79 12.69
N GLY A 137 -5.97 -4.12 12.58
CA GLY A 137 -5.81 -4.79 11.30
C GLY A 137 -6.86 -4.34 10.27
N ILE A 138 -8.12 -4.16 10.69
CA ILE A 138 -9.18 -3.67 9.80
C ILE A 138 -8.87 -2.24 9.33
N PHE A 139 -8.33 -1.40 10.21
CA PHE A 139 -7.88 -0.06 9.83
C PHE A 139 -6.81 -0.11 8.73
N HIS A 140 -5.80 -0.98 8.86
CA HIS A 140 -4.72 -1.12 7.87
C HIS A 140 -5.13 -1.76 6.54
N TRP A 141 -5.97 -2.79 6.56
CA TRP A 141 -6.26 -3.59 5.37
C TRP A 141 -7.58 -3.23 4.67
N VAL A 142 -8.52 -2.60 5.38
CA VAL A 142 -9.83 -2.27 4.82
C VAL A 142 -9.97 -0.77 4.63
N LEU A 143 -9.69 0.04 5.66
CA LEU A 143 -9.84 1.50 5.54
C LEU A 143 -8.70 2.15 4.75
N SER A 144 -7.43 1.73 4.95
CA SER A 144 -6.32 2.30 4.17
C SER A 144 -6.03 1.62 2.84
N LEU A 145 -6.36 0.33 2.67
CA LEU A 145 -6.11 -0.41 1.42
C LEU A 145 -7.37 -0.65 0.58
N GLY A 146 -8.56 -0.73 1.18
CA GLY A 146 -9.83 -1.02 0.49
C GLY A 146 -10.37 0.08 -0.43
N LEU A 147 -9.56 1.11 -0.70
CA LEU A 147 -9.81 2.15 -1.71
C LEU A 147 -8.81 2.14 -2.87
N SER A 148 -7.78 1.30 -2.78
CA SER A 148 -6.71 1.19 -3.79
C SER A 148 -6.90 0.01 -4.74
N THR A 149 -8.02 -0.72 -4.59
CA THR A 149 -8.52 -1.78 -5.47
C THR A 149 -9.93 -1.43 -5.91
#